data_AF-A0A843HVC6-F1
#
_entry.id   AF-A0A843HVC6-F1
#
_cell.length_a   1.000
_cell.length_b   1.000
_cell.length_c   1.000
_cell.angle_alpha   90.00
_cell.angle_beta   90.00
_cell.angle_gamma   90.00
#
_symmetry.space_group_name_H-M   'P 1'
#
loop_
_entity.id
_entity.type
_entity.pdbx_description
1 polymer ?
#
loop_
_entity_poly.entity_id
_entity_poly.type
_entity_poly.pdbx_seq_one_letter_code
_entity_poly.pdbx_strand_id
1 'polypeptide(L)' 'MNDWQDRLVKEYKELKEKYNALHKAIVACRAGVLPLSPLEGVEMWEEQASAMGKYLFVLEKRMAVHNIEVPKED' A
#
# COMPACT_ATOMS: atom_id res chain seq x y z
N MET A 1 19.85 -13.00 2.60
CA MET A 1 19.61 -12.00 1.53
C MET A 1 20.67 -10.92 1.67
N ASN A 2 20.99 -10.21 0.59
CA ASN A 2 21.84 -9.03 0.69
C ASN A 2 21.03 -7.89 1.33
N ASP A 3 21.68 -7.02 2.12
CA ASP A 3 21.05 -5.96 2.92
C ASP A 3 20.03 -5.07 2.16
N TRP A 4 20.24 -4.84 0.86
CA TRP A 4 19.29 -4.07 0.06
C TRP A 4 18.03 -4.85 -0.36
N GLN A 5 18.12 -6.17 -0.51
CA GLN A 5 16.98 -7.04 -0.84
C GLN A 5 16.04 -7.15 0.36
N ASP A 6 16.60 -7.28 1.56
CA ASP A 6 15.83 -7.28 2.81
C ASP A 6 15.12 -5.93 3.02
N ARG A 7 15.80 -4.82 2.73
CA ARG A 7 15.18 -3.49 2.76
C ARG A 7 14.06 -3.34 1.74
N LEU A 8 14.23 -3.86 0.52
CA LEU A 8 13.19 -3.84 -0.52
C LEU A 8 11.94 -4.61 -0.08
N VAL A 9 12.12 -5.81 0.46
CA VAL A 9 11.00 -6.64 0.96
C VAL A 9 10.32 -5.99 2.15
N LYS A 10 11.09 -5.42 3.08
CA LYS A 10 10.55 -4.69 4.23
C LYS A 10 9.73 -3.47 3.81
N GLU A 11 10.27 -2.67 2.89
CA GLU A 11 9.59 -1.50 2.34
C GLU A 11 8.26 -1.88 1.67
N TYR A 12 8.25 -2.96 0.88
CA TYR A 12 7.01 -3.47 0.28
C TYR A 12 5.96 -3.82 1.34
N LYS A 13 6.35 -4.59 2.37
CA LYS A 13 5.44 -5.01 3.44
C LYS A 13 4.83 -3.82 4.19
N GLU A 14 5.67 -2.88 4.62
CA GLU A 14 5.22 -1.69 5.36
C GLU A 14 4.30 -0.81 4.51
N LEU A 15 4.61 -0.65 3.22
CA LEU A 15 3.77 0.11 2.30
C LEU A 15 2.42 -0.59 2.04
N LYS A 16 2.45 -1.91 1.85
CA LYS A 16 1.26 -2.73 1.58
C LYS A 16 0.30 -2.72 2.77
N GLU A 17 0.82 -2.86 3.98
CA GLU A 17 0.03 -2.77 5.21
C GLU A 17 -0.69 -1.42 5.32
N LYS A 18 0.05 -0.31 5.13
CA LYS A 18 -0.51 1.04 5.14
C LYS A 18 -1.55 1.25 4.03
N TYR A 19 -1.27 0.73 2.84
CA TYR A 19 -2.18 0.79 1.69
C TYR A 19 -3.50 0.06 1.99
N ASN A 20 -3.43 -1.15 2.54
CA ASN A 20 -4.61 -1.95 2.88
C ASN A 20 -5.45 -1.25 3.96
N ALA A 21 -4.82 -0.67 4.98
CA ALA A 21 -5.50 0.10 6.01
C ALA A 21 -6.21 1.34 5.43
N LEU A 22 -5.52 2.10 4.57
CA LEU A 22 -6.09 3.27 3.90
C LEU A 22 -7.24 2.89 2.97
N HIS A 23 -7.08 1.83 2.17
CA HIS A 23 -8.10 1.34 1.27
C HIS A 23 -9.37 0.92 2.04
N LYS A 24 -9.21 0.21 3.17
CA LYS A 24 -10.33 -0.13 4.05
C LYS A 24 -11.05 1.10 4.59
N ALA A 25 -10.31 2.14 4.98
CA ALA A 25 -10.89 3.39 5.44
C ALA A 25 -11.68 4.12 4.33
N ILE A 26 -11.15 4.17 3.11
CA ILE A 26 -11.83 4.74 1.93
C ILE A 26 -13.13 3.99 1.65
N VAL A 27 -13.09 2.64 1.64
CA VAL A 27 -14.28 1.80 1.42
C VAL A 27 -15.34 2.06 2.49
N ALA A 28 -14.95 2.08 3.77
CA ALA A 28 -15.87 2.37 4.86
C ALA A 28 -16.48 3.77 4.77
N CYS A 29 -15.69 4.76 4.36
CA CYS A 29 -16.14 6.14 4.15
C CYS A 29 -17.15 6.24 3.01
N ARG A 30 -16.83 5.65 1.84
CA ARG A 30 -17.71 5.61 0.66
C ARG A 30 -19.00 4.83 0.91
N ALA A 31 -18.96 3.80 1.76
CA ALA A 31 -20.12 3.03 2.18
C ALA A 31 -20.99 3.74 3.25
N GLY A 32 -20.57 4.90 3.75
CA GLY A 32 -21.28 5.62 4.81
C GLY A 32 -21.22 4.94 6.19
N VAL A 33 -20.28 4.00 6.38
CA VAL A 33 -20.11 3.24 7.63
C VAL A 33 -19.08 3.92 8.56
N LEU A 34 -18.23 4.79 8.01
CA LEU A 34 -17.24 5.51 8.80
C LEU A 34 -17.91 6.71 9.53
N PRO A 35 -17.85 6.78 10.87
CA PRO A 35 -18.51 7.84 11.65
C PRO A 35 -17.81 9.20 11.54
N LEU A 36 -16.64 9.27 10.91
CA LEU A 36 -15.83 10.47 10.74
C LEU A 36 -15.70 10.79 9.25
N SER A 37 -16.12 11.99 8.86
CA SER A 37 -15.74 12.57 7.58
C SER A 37 -14.33 13.16 7.72
N PRO A 38 -13.35 12.76 6.88
CA PRO A 38 -12.07 13.45 6.86
C PRO A 38 -12.27 14.94 6.59
N LEU A 39 -11.52 15.78 7.32
CA LEU A 39 -11.55 17.25 7.17
C LEU A 39 -11.27 17.70 5.73
N GLU A 40 -10.44 16.94 5.01
CA GLU A 40 -9.99 17.23 3.65
C GLU A 40 -10.79 16.47 2.57
N GLY A 41 -11.81 15.69 2.95
CA GLY A 41 -12.57 14.84 2.04
C GLY A 41 -11.86 13.52 1.68
N VAL A 42 -12.62 12.56 1.14
CA VAL A 42 -12.10 11.22 0.80
C VAL A 42 -11.17 11.23 -0.43
N GLU A 43 -11.23 12.28 -1.24
CA GLU A 43 -10.48 12.43 -2.49
C GLU A 43 -8.96 12.40 -2.26
N MET A 44 -8.46 13.11 -1.24
CA MET A 44 -7.03 13.07 -0.89
C MET A 44 -6.56 11.67 -0.47
N TRP A 45 -7.41 10.92 0.22
CA TRP A 45 -7.10 9.53 0.59
C TRP A 45 -7.02 8.63 -0.65
N GLU A 46 -7.91 8.84 -1.62
CA GLU A 46 -7.89 8.12 -2.90
C GLU A 46 -6.64 8.43 -3.73
N GLU A 47 -6.23 9.70 -3.78
CA GLU A 47 -4.97 10.11 -4.40
C GLU A 47 -3.77 9.44 -3.75
N GLN A 48 -3.72 9.43 -2.41
CA GLN A 48 -2.68 8.77 -1.64
C GLN A 48 -2.65 7.26 -1.93
N ALA A 49 -3.80 6.58 -1.90
CA ALA A 49 -3.90 5.16 -2.21
C ALA A 49 -3.44 4.85 -3.64
N SER A 50 -3.79 5.70 -4.61
CA SER A 50 -3.34 5.58 -6.00
C SER A 50 -1.81 5.67 -6.13
N ALA A 51 -1.18 6.63 -5.45
CA ALA A 51 0.27 6.77 -5.43
C ALA A 51 0.96 5.55 -4.79
N MET A 52 0.44 5.07 -3.66
CA MET A 52 0.96 3.89 -2.97
C MET A 52 0.85 2.63 -3.83
N GLY A 53 -0.29 2.42 -4.51
CA GLY A 53 -0.49 1.28 -5.40
C GLY A 53 0.48 1.28 -6.58
N LYS A 54 0.71 2.44 -7.19
CA LYS A 54 1.74 2.59 -8.25
C LYS A 54 3.13 2.26 -7.73
N TYR A 55 3.46 2.67 -6.50
CA TYR A 55 4.76 2.40 -5.93
C TYR A 55 4.94 0.91 -5.55
N LEU A 56 3.92 0.26 -5.00
CA LEU A 56 3.91 -1.20 -4.77
C LEU A 56 4.23 -1.97 -6.05
N PHE A 57 3.61 -1.58 -7.17
CA PHE A 57 3.88 -2.19 -8.47
C PHE A 57 5.34 -2.02 -8.93
N VAL A 58 5.96 -0.88 -8.63
CA VAL A 58 7.40 -0.67 -8.90
C VAL A 58 8.25 -1.60 -8.04
N LEU A 59 7.93 -1.77 -6.76
CA LEU A 59 8.64 -2.68 -5.86
C LEU A 59 8.51 -4.15 -6.31
N GLU A 60 7.32 -4.56 -6.75
CA GLU A 60 7.06 -5.90 -7.33
C GLU A 60 7.89 -6.14 -8.59
N LYS A 61 7.95 -5.18 -9.50
CA LYS A 61 8.83 -5.27 -10.69
C LYS A 61 10.30 -5.43 -10.30
N ARG A 62 10.77 -4.66 -9.31
CA ARG A 62 12.15 -4.77 -8.83
C ARG A 62 12.41 -6.16 -8.25
N MET A 63 11.50 -6.68 -7.42
CA MET A 63 11.61 -8.05 -6.89
C MET A 63 11.67 -9.09 -8.01
N ALA A 64 10.79 -8.98 -9.01
CA ALA A 64 10.76 -9.89 -10.16
C ALA A 64 12.07 -9.88 -10.97
N VAL A 65 12.62 -8.70 -11.29
CA VAL A 65 13.90 -8.54 -12.00
C VAL A 65 15.05 -9.23 -11.26
N HIS A 66 14.97 -9.30 -9.94
CA HIS A 66 16.01 -9.87 -9.08
C HIS A 66 15.68 -11.29 -8.57
N ASN A 67 14.62 -11.94 -9.09
CA ASN A 67 14.15 -13.26 -8.64
C ASN A 67 13.89 -13.33 -7.13
N ILE A 68 13.36 -12.25 -6.55
CA ILE A 68 12.93 -12.18 -5.15
C ILE A 68 11.44 -12.51 -5.12
N GLU A 69 11.03 -13.42 -4.23
CA GLU A 69 9.62 -13.74 -4.05
C GLU A 69 8.86 -12.57 -3.42
N VAL A 70 7.70 -12.24 -3.99
CA VAL A 70 6.80 -11.23 -3.41
C VAL A 70 6.17 -11.83 -2.16
N PRO A 71 6.25 -11.17 -1.00
CA PRO A 71 5.61 -11.66 0.22
C PRO A 71 4.11 -11.85 0.02
N LYS A 72 3.58 -12.99 0.44
CA LYS A 72 2.14 -13.22 0.54
C LYS A 72 1.59 -12.47 1.75
N GLU A 73 0.34 -12.03 1.67
CA GLU A 73 -0.38 -11.53 2.84
C GLU A 73 -0.65 -12.72 3.78
N ASP A 74 -0.31 -12.55 5.07
CA ASP A 74 -0.57 -13.52 6.15
C ASP A 74 -2.05 -13.50 6.59
#